data_AF-M5IHY3-F1
#
_entry.id   AF-M5IHY3-F1
#
_cell.length_a   1.000
_cell.length_b   1.000
_cell.length_c   1.000
_cell.angle_alpha   90.00
_cell.angle_beta   90.00
_cell.angle_gamma   90.00
#
_symmetry.space_group_name_H-M   'P 1'
#
loop_
_entity.id
_entity.type
_entity.pdbx_description
1 polymer ?
#
loop_
_entity_poly.entity_id
_entity_poly.type
_entity_poly.pdbx_seq_one_letter_code
_entity_poly.pdbx_strand_id
1 'polypeptide(L)'
;MKSKFTQIVNIKKRNLDKIELNLARTRNEAAMIEGFIAQAAEQISKFEMPSSGSATDLRGSLELLGAMRREKNLLTERLELMKKNIAHLEWQHKAANLEYEKMKYLQTQDFSAQIEKIKKAEAAALDEFATMNFTRQKEAKA
;
A
#
# COMPACT_ATOMS: atom_id res chain seq x y z
N MET A 1 -19.06 6.64 18.42
CA MET A 1 -20.14 5.77 17.88
C MET A 1 -19.56 4.42 17.50
N LYS A 2 -20.23 3.32 17.84
CA LYS A 2 -19.83 1.98 17.42
C LYS A 2 -20.72 1.59 16.22
N SER A 3 -20.10 1.33 15.08
CA SER A 3 -20.80 0.80 13.90
C SER A 3 -20.46 -0.68 13.74
N LYS A 4 -21.40 -1.46 13.21
CA LYS A 4 -21.14 -2.85 12.77
C LYS A 4 -20.03 -2.93 11.71
N PHE A 5 -19.79 -1.83 10.99
CA PHE A 5 -18.76 -1.74 9.95
C PHE A 5 -17.36 -1.41 10.50
N THR A 6 -17.23 -0.88 11.72
CA THR A 6 -15.94 -0.43 12.26
C THR A 6 -14.89 -1.56 12.28
N GLN A 7 -15.27 -2.77 12.67
CA GLN A 7 -14.35 -3.90 12.69
C GLN A 7 -13.91 -4.29 11.27
N ILE A 8 -14.83 -4.29 10.31
CA ILE A 8 -14.56 -4.63 8.91
C ILE A 8 -13.62 -3.59 8.28
N VAL A 9 -13.90 -2.30 8.48
CA VAL A 9 -13.04 -1.19 7.99
C VAL A 9 -11.62 -1.33 8.53
N ASN A 10 -11.46 -1.65 9.81
CA ASN A 10 -10.14 -1.85 10.42
C ASN A 10 -9.39 -3.04 9.81
N ILE A 11 -10.08 -4.16 9.57
CA ILE A 11 -9.48 -5.34 8.93
C ILE A 11 -9.06 -5.02 7.49
N LYS A 12 -9.93 -4.34 6.72
CA LYS A 12 -9.64 -3.93 5.34
C LYS A 12 -8.49 -2.94 5.27
N LYS A 13 -8.41 -1.98 6.20
CA LYS A 13 -7.28 -1.05 6.29
C LYS A 13 -5.98 -1.77 6.57
N ARG A 14 -5.96 -2.67 7.57
CA ARG A 14 -4.78 -3.50 7.86
C ARG A 14 -4.33 -4.34 6.65
N ASN A 15 -5.27 -4.86 5.86
CA ASN A 15 -4.92 -5.59 4.64
C ASN A 15 -4.31 -4.67 3.58
N LEU A 16 -4.89 -3.48 3.37
CA LEU A 16 -4.36 -2.47 2.48
C LEU A 16 -2.93 -2.06 2.87
N ASP A 17 -2.70 -1.77 4.16
CA ASP A 17 -1.39 -1.36 4.69
C ASP A 17 -0.33 -2.45 4.48
N LYS A 18 -0.70 -3.73 4.62
CA LYS A 18 0.21 -4.86 4.33
C LYS A 18 0.61 -4.91 2.85
N ILE A 19 -0.34 -4.67 1.94
CA ILE A 19 -0.05 -4.64 0.51
C ILE A 19 0.85 -3.45 0.18
N GLU A 20 0.57 -2.27 0.74
CA GLU A 20 1.39 -1.06 0.55
C GLU A 20 2.83 -1.27 1.03
N LEU A 21 3.01 -1.88 2.21
CA LEU A 21 4.33 -2.22 2.74
C LEU A 21 5.08 -3.19 1.83
N ASN A 22 4.41 -4.25 1.38
CA ASN A 22 5.02 -5.22 0.47
C ASN A 22 5.42 -4.59 -0.85
N LEU A 23 4.56 -3.72 -1.40
CA LEU A 23 4.78 -3.02 -2.65
C LEU A 23 5.96 -2.05 -2.55
N ALA A 24 6.07 -1.31 -1.44
CA ALA A 24 7.24 -0.46 -1.16
C ALA A 24 8.53 -1.28 -1.07
N ARG A 25 8.51 -2.42 -0.35
CA ARG A 25 9.66 -3.32 -0.25
C ARG A 25 10.09 -3.84 -1.62
N THR A 26 9.17 -4.37 -2.41
CA THR A 26 9.48 -4.94 -3.74
C THR A 26 9.99 -3.87 -4.71
N ARG A 27 9.47 -2.63 -4.64
CA ARG A 27 10.02 -1.51 -5.43
C ARG A 27 11.45 -1.16 -5.04
N ASN A 28 11.75 -1.13 -3.74
CA ASN A 28 13.12 -0.91 -3.27
C ASN A 28 14.07 -2.02 -3.72
N GLU A 29 13.64 -3.29 -3.64
CA GLU A 29 14.42 -4.43 -4.15
C GLU A 29 14.68 -4.33 -5.66
N ALA A 30 13.67 -3.94 -6.45
CA ALA A 30 13.83 -3.73 -7.89
C ALA A 30 14.86 -2.62 -8.19
N ALA A 31 14.78 -1.49 -7.49
CA ALA A 31 15.73 -0.39 -7.63
C ALA A 31 17.17 -0.81 -7.28
N MET A 32 17.35 -1.64 -6.23
CA MET A 32 18.67 -2.19 -5.91
C MET A 32 19.20 -3.10 -7.02
N ILE A 33 18.36 -3.97 -7.58
CA ILE A 33 18.75 -4.86 -8.69
C ILE A 33 19.12 -4.04 -9.94
N GLU A 34 18.38 -2.98 -10.25
CA GLU A 34 18.73 -2.04 -11.33
C GLU A 34 20.11 -1.42 -11.10
N GLY A 35 20.42 -1.02 -9.87
CA GLY A 35 21.75 -0.56 -9.49
C GLY A 35 22.84 -1.60 -9.74
N PHE A 36 22.61 -2.87 -9.37
CA PHE A 36 23.56 -3.95 -9.62
C PHE A 36 23.75 -4.24 -11.12
N ILE A 37 22.69 -4.17 -11.92
CA ILE A 37 22.78 -4.30 -13.38
C ILE A 37 23.64 -3.19 -13.97
N ALA A 38 23.47 -1.95 -13.50
CA ALA A 38 24.28 -0.81 -13.93
C ALA A 38 25.77 -1.01 -13.60
N GLN A 39 26.07 -1.45 -12.37
CA GLN A 39 27.44 -1.76 -11.94
C GLN A 39 28.04 -2.90 -12.77
N ALA A 40 27.31 -3.99 -13.00
CA ALA A 40 27.77 -5.10 -13.83
C ALA A 40 28.01 -4.65 -15.28
N ALA A 41 27.14 -3.80 -15.83
CA ALA A 41 27.33 -3.23 -17.16
C ALA A 41 28.58 -2.34 -17.25
N GLU A 42 28.85 -1.53 -16.23
CA GLU A 42 30.05 -0.71 -16.15
C GLU A 42 31.32 -1.55 -16.05
N GLN A 43 31.33 -2.60 -15.22
CA GLN A 43 32.45 -3.53 -15.11
C GLN A 43 32.74 -4.24 -16.43
N ILE A 44 31.70 -4.68 -17.15
CA ILE A 44 31.85 -5.27 -18.49
C ILE A 44 32.42 -4.25 -19.47
N SER A 45 31.99 -2.99 -19.41
CA SER A 45 32.48 -1.93 -20.30
C SER A 45 33.93 -1.54 -20.03
N LYS A 46 34.38 -1.61 -18.78
CA LYS A 46 35.76 -1.33 -18.36
C LYS A 46 36.68 -2.55 -18.53
N PHE A 47 36.15 -3.70 -18.92
CA PHE A 47 36.93 -4.91 -19.09
C PHE A 47 37.85 -4.78 -20.32
N GLU A 48 39.15 -4.71 -20.08
CA GLU A 48 40.17 -4.65 -21.12
C GLU A 48 40.64 -6.06 -21.48
N MET A 49 40.71 -6.33 -22.79
CA MET A 49 41.27 -7.57 -23.30
C MET A 49 42.80 -7.49 -23.32
N PRO A 50 43.51 -8.59 -23.03
CA PRO A 50 44.96 -8.61 -23.14
C PRO A 50 45.38 -8.35 -24.60
N SER A 51 46.13 -7.28 -24.83
CA SER A 51 46.66 -6.91 -26.16
C SER A 51 47.88 -7.75 -26.58
N SER A 52 48.48 -8.45 -25.62
CA SER A 52 49.63 -9.34 -25.80
C SER A 52 49.61 -10.42 -24.71
N GLY A 53 50.09 -11.62 -24.99
CA GLY A 53 50.13 -12.71 -24.03
C GLY A 53 50.03 -14.08 -24.68
N SER A 54 49.86 -15.12 -23.86
CA SER A 54 49.65 -16.48 -24.34
C SER A 54 48.19 -16.71 -24.77
N ALA A 55 47.95 -17.68 -25.64
CA ALA A 55 46.59 -18.06 -26.04
C ALA A 55 45.72 -18.53 -24.85
N THR A 56 46.35 -19.04 -23.78
CA THR A 56 45.68 -19.41 -22.53
C THR A 56 45.16 -18.20 -21.77
N ASP A 57 45.90 -17.09 -21.75
CA ASP A 57 45.48 -15.84 -21.08
C ASP A 57 44.25 -15.25 -21.80
N LEU A 58 44.28 -15.25 -23.13
CA LEU A 58 43.15 -14.78 -23.95
C LEU A 58 41.89 -15.61 -23.70
N ARG A 59 42.01 -16.94 -23.63
CA ARG A 59 40.87 -17.84 -23.34
C ARG A 59 40.29 -17.57 -21.95
N GLY A 60 41.15 -17.39 -20.94
CA GLY A 60 40.71 -17.05 -19.58
C GLY A 60 39.94 -15.73 -19.52
N SER A 61 40.42 -14.68 -20.20
CA SER A 61 39.72 -13.38 -20.29
C SER A 61 38.34 -13.50 -20.97
N LEU A 62 38.23 -14.30 -22.03
CA LEU A 62 36.95 -14.54 -22.71
C LEU A 62 35.95 -15.30 -21.82
N GLU A 63 36.42 -16.30 -21.08
CA GLU A 63 35.58 -17.05 -20.13
C GLU A 63 35.08 -16.15 -19.00
N LEU A 64 35.95 -15.30 -18.45
CA LEU A 64 35.60 -14.32 -17.42
C LEU A 64 34.57 -13.31 -17.94
N LEU A 65 34.80 -12.71 -19.11
CA LEU A 65 33.84 -11.81 -19.74
C LEU A 65 32.49 -12.50 -20.01
N GLY A 66 32.53 -13.76 -20.45
CA GLY A 66 31.35 -14.59 -20.62
C GLY A 66 30.61 -14.87 -19.30
N ALA A 67 31.32 -15.03 -18.18
CA ALA A 67 30.73 -15.17 -16.86
C ALA A 67 30.06 -13.86 -16.40
N MET A 68 30.73 -12.72 -16.55
CA MET A 68 30.17 -11.40 -16.20
C MET A 68 28.89 -11.09 -16.99
N ARG A 69 28.87 -11.40 -18.29
CA ARG A 69 27.66 -11.24 -19.12
C ARG A 69 26.51 -12.14 -18.65
N ARG A 70 26.80 -13.39 -18.27
CA ARG A 70 25.80 -14.31 -17.72
C ARG A 70 25.22 -13.80 -16.41
N GLU A 71 26.06 -13.29 -15.51
CA GLU A 71 25.63 -12.70 -14.25
C GLU A 71 24.70 -11.50 -14.48
N LYS A 72 25.08 -10.57 -15.37
CA LYS A 72 24.23 -9.44 -15.74
C LYS A 72 22.87 -9.90 -16.29
N ASN A 73 22.85 -10.94 -17.12
CA ASN A 73 21.61 -11.48 -17.67
C ASN A 73 20.72 -12.08 -16.57
N LEU A 74 21.29 -12.84 -15.63
CA LEU A 74 20.55 -13.38 -14.47
C LEU A 74 19.94 -12.26 -13.61
N LEU A 75 20.68 -11.18 -13.36
CA LEU A 75 20.15 -10.00 -12.66
C LEU A 75 18.99 -9.35 -13.43
N THR A 76 19.10 -9.28 -14.76
CA THR A 76 18.05 -8.73 -15.63
C THR A 76 16.78 -9.59 -15.59
N GLU A 77 16.91 -10.92 -15.67
CA GLU A 77 15.78 -11.85 -15.53
C GLU A 77 15.09 -11.69 -14.17
N ARG A 78 15.89 -11.57 -13.09
CA ARG A 78 15.38 -11.33 -11.74
C ARG A 78 14.62 -10.02 -11.64
N LEU A 79 15.11 -8.95 -12.27
CA LEU A 79 14.42 -7.66 -12.33
C LEU A 79 13.06 -7.79 -13.03
N GLU A 80 12.99 -8.50 -14.14
CA GLU A 80 11.73 -8.70 -14.86
C GLU A 80 10.71 -9.50 -14.04
N LEU A 81 11.15 -10.50 -13.27
CA LEU A 81 10.28 -11.18 -12.31
C LEU A 81 9.78 -10.23 -11.21
N MET A 82 10.64 -9.35 -10.70
CA MET A 82 10.23 -8.35 -9.71
C MET A 82 9.24 -7.34 -10.27
N LYS A 83 9.41 -6.87 -11.52
CA LYS A 83 8.45 -5.98 -12.18
C LYS A 83 7.07 -6.63 -12.34
N LYS A 84 7.01 -7.91 -12.70
CA LYS A 84 5.76 -8.67 -12.74
C LYS A 84 5.10 -8.76 -11.36
N ASN A 85 5.89 -8.99 -10.32
CA ASN A 85 5.39 -9.02 -8.94
C ASN A 85 4.85 -7.64 -8.50
N ILE A 86 5.54 -6.54 -8.85
CA ILE A 86 5.06 -5.17 -8.59
C ILE A 86 3.71 -4.95 -9.27
N ALA A 87 3.57 -5.30 -10.55
CA ALA A 87 2.30 -5.16 -11.26
C ALA A 87 1.17 -5.97 -10.61
N HIS A 88 1.47 -7.18 -10.12
CA HIS A 88 0.51 -8.00 -9.39
C HIS A 88 0.09 -7.35 -8.06
N LEU A 89 1.05 -6.84 -7.28
CA LEU A 89 0.78 -6.15 -6.02
C LEU A 89 0.00 -4.85 -6.24
N GLU A 90 0.27 -4.11 -7.32
CA GLU A 90 -0.50 -2.91 -7.69
C GLU A 90 -1.95 -3.24 -8.03
N TRP A 91 -2.19 -4.35 -8.72
CA TRP A 91 -3.55 -4.82 -8.98
C TRP A 91 -4.27 -5.19 -7.68
N GLN A 92 -3.60 -5.93 -6.80
CA GLN A 92 -4.14 -6.28 -5.48
C GLN A 92 -4.42 -5.03 -4.62
N HIS A 93 -3.54 -4.03 -4.66
CA HIS A 93 -3.70 -2.77 -3.97
C HIS A 93 -4.97 -2.04 -4.42
N LYS A 94 -5.18 -1.90 -5.73
CA LYS A 94 -6.38 -1.28 -6.29
C LYS A 94 -7.66 -1.97 -5.82
N ALA A 95 -7.68 -3.30 -5.86
CA ALA A 95 -8.81 -4.09 -5.40
C ALA A 95 -9.07 -3.92 -3.89
N ALA A 96 -8.01 -4.01 -3.07
CA ALA A 96 -8.12 -3.84 -1.62
C ALA A 96 -8.55 -2.43 -1.22
N ASN A 97 -8.05 -1.40 -1.91
CA ASN A 97 -8.39 -0.01 -1.67
C ASN A 97 -9.86 0.27 -1.99
N LEU A 98 -10.35 -0.25 -3.12
CA LEU A 98 -11.76 -0.13 -3.49
C LEU A 98 -12.68 -0.75 -2.41
N GLU A 99 -12.34 -1.94 -1.92
CA GLU A 99 -13.10 -2.60 -0.86
C GLU A 99 -13.03 -1.85 0.48
N TYR A 100 -11.89 -1.27 0.82
CA TYR A 100 -11.75 -0.42 2.00
C TYR A 100 -12.65 0.82 1.91
N GLU A 101 -12.63 1.53 0.78
CA GLU A 101 -13.44 2.74 0.60
C GLU A 101 -14.94 2.45 0.58
N LYS A 102 -15.38 1.33 -0.02
CA LYS A 102 -16.78 0.88 0.05
C LYS A 102 -17.24 0.69 1.50
N MET A 103 -16.43 0.01 2.32
CA MET A 103 -16.79 -0.26 3.72
C MET A 103 -16.76 1.01 4.57
N LYS A 104 -15.80 1.91 4.30
CA LYS A 104 -15.71 3.22 4.94
C LYS A 104 -16.93 4.08 4.64
N TYR A 105 -17.40 4.08 3.39
CA TYR A 105 -18.62 4.77 2.99
C TYR A 105 -19.84 4.27 3.77
N LEU A 106 -20.03 2.95 3.86
CA LEU A 106 -21.13 2.35 4.63
C LEU A 106 -21.06 2.70 6.13
N GLN A 107 -19.85 2.74 6.69
CA GLN A 107 -19.65 3.18 8.07
C GLN A 107 -20.06 4.64 8.27
N THR A 108 -19.66 5.53 7.36
CA THR A 108 -20.04 6.95 7.41
C THR A 108 -21.55 7.12 7.34
N GLN A 109 -22.22 6.41 6.43
CA GLN A 109 -23.69 6.45 6.32
C GLN A 109 -24.37 5.98 7.61
N ASP A 110 -23.87 4.92 8.24
CA ASP A 110 -24.38 4.41 9.52
C ASP A 110 -24.19 5.43 10.66
N PHE A 111 -23.03 6.09 10.71
CA PHE A 111 -22.79 7.17 11.68
C PHE A 111 -23.71 8.37 11.45
N SER A 112 -23.92 8.80 10.22
CA SER A 112 -24.88 9.89 9.92
C SER A 112 -26.29 9.53 10.39
N ALA A 113 -26.75 8.30 10.14
CA ALA A 113 -28.06 7.85 10.61
C ALA A 113 -28.16 7.81 12.14
N GLN A 114 -27.09 7.40 12.83
CA GLN A 114 -27.03 7.41 14.30
C GLN A 114 -27.07 8.84 14.85
N ILE A 115 -26.30 9.76 14.27
CA ILE A 115 -26.29 11.18 14.66
C ILE A 115 -27.69 11.79 14.52
N GLU A 116 -28.37 11.57 13.39
CA GLU A 116 -29.70 12.10 13.18
C GLU A 116 -30.74 11.53 14.17
N LYS A 117 -30.60 10.26 14.56
CA LYS A 117 -31.46 9.69 15.63
C LYS A 117 -31.21 10.34 16.98
N ILE A 118 -29.94 10.59 17.33
CA ILE A 118 -29.57 11.26 18.58
C ILE A 118 -30.14 12.67 18.60
N LYS A 119 -29.94 13.46 17.54
CA LYS A 119 -30.49 14.83 17.43
C LYS A 119 -32.00 14.88 17.60
N LYS A 120 -32.73 13.93 17.00
CA LYS A 120 -34.20 13.85 17.13
C LYS A 120 -34.62 13.51 18.56
N ALA A 121 -33.92 12.60 19.22
CA ALA A 121 -34.18 12.25 20.61
C ALA A 121 -33.88 13.43 21.57
N GLU A 122 -32.77 14.14 21.33
CA GLU A 122 -32.41 15.35 22.09
C GLU A 122 -33.43 16.48 21.91
N ALA A 123 -33.90 16.73 20.68
CA ALA A 123 -34.94 17.72 20.41
C ALA A 123 -36.25 17.38 21.13
N ALA A 124 -36.70 16.12 21.06
CA ALA A 124 -37.90 15.66 21.74
C ALA A 124 -37.80 15.81 23.28
N ALA A 125 -36.65 15.48 23.86
CA ALA A 125 -36.40 15.64 25.29
C ALA A 125 -36.37 17.12 25.72
N LEU A 126 -35.83 18.01 24.88
CA LEU A 126 -35.86 19.45 25.12
C LEU A 126 -37.27 20.02 25.09
N ASP A 127 -38.09 19.58 24.13
CA ASP A 127 -39.50 19.98 24.04
C ASP A 127 -40.29 19.50 25.26
N GLU A 128 -40.07 18.25 25.70
CA GLU A 128 -40.67 17.72 26.92
C GLU A 128 -40.25 18.54 28.15
N PHE A 129 -38.96 18.83 28.30
CA PHE A 129 -38.46 19.66 29.40
C PHE A 129 -39.04 21.08 29.39
N ALA A 130 -39.20 21.67 28.21
CA ALA A 130 -39.83 22.99 28.05
C ALA A 130 -41.30 22.96 28.46
N THR A 131 -42.06 21.95 28.05
CA THR A 131 -43.48 21.81 28.44
C THR A 131 -43.63 21.58 29.95
N MET A 132 -42.80 20.74 30.57
CA MET A 132 -42.80 20.52 32.02
C MET A 132 -42.47 21.80 32.82
N ASN A 133 -41.49 22.59 32.35
CA ASN A 133 -41.17 23.86 33.01
C ASN A 133 -42.29 24.89 32.86
N PHE A 134 -42.92 24.94 31.69
CA PHE A 134 -44.05 25.83 31.43
C PHE A 134 -45.26 25.49 32.32
N THR A 135 -45.62 24.20 32.41
CA THR A 135 -46.71 23.75 33.29
C THR A 135 -46.41 24.05 34.76
N ARG A 136 -45.19 23.77 35.23
CA ARG A 136 -44.77 24.07 36.60
C ARG A 136 -44.82 25.56 36.93
N GLN A 137 -44.42 26.44 36.01
CA GLN A 137 -44.53 27.89 36.20
C GLN A 137 -45.99 28.39 36.20
N LYS A 138 -46.88 27.72 35.46
CA LYS A 138 -48.31 28.03 35.45
C LYS A 138 -48.98 27.63 36.76
N GLU A 139 -48.64 26.46 37.29
CA GLU A 139 -49.12 26.00 38.61
C GLU A 139 -48.60 26.85 39.76
N ALA A 140 -47.36 27.36 39.69
CA ALA A 140 -46.80 28.25 40.72
C ALA A 140 -47.37 29.68 40.72
N LYS A 141 -48.13 30.06 39.69
CA LYS A 141 -48.77 31.39 39.55
C LYS A 141 -50.29 31.36 39.74
N ALA A 142 -50.89 30.17 39.89
CA ALA A 142 -52.29 29.95 40.23
C ALA A 142 -52.45 29.85 41.76
#